data_AF-A0A1Z7Z1S9-F1
#
_entry.id   AF-A0A1Z7Z1S9-F1
#
_cell.length_a   1.000
_cell.length_b   1.000
_cell.length_c   1.000
_cell.angle_alpha   90.00
_cell.angle_beta   90.00
_cell.angle_gamma   90.00
#
_symmetry.space_group_name_H-M   'P 1'
#
loop_
_entity.id
_entity.type
_entity.pdbx_description
1 polymer ?
#
loop_
_entity_poly.entity_id
_entity_poly.type
_entity_poly.pdbx_seq_one_letter_code
_entity_poly.pdbx_strand_id
1 'polypeptide(L)'
;MVNDEGTGHSPVYGYAADGYAIHGPWYSDGVLVKSSWVVRDYDDASSATGCGTAGVRDCVLVDEFDVGAGFVAAADGPSTSDEYISLSGNIFIASSGFFYQDFYWDSALTNLAGEYLDQYNGHNSGDDLGYHYHVTVTQDNDGVQTSAFPYTIGPRFYGKLQDNSIASDSGAVGGPPDDGELPDLPFCEADQEPEMGVCTPVM
;
A
#
# COMPACT_ATOMS: atom_id res chain seq x y z
N MET A 1 -8.43 2.25 -19.89
CA MET A 1 -8.43 3.59 -19.26
C MET A 1 -8.48 4.66 -20.34
N VAL A 2 -8.65 5.95 -20.03
CA VAL A 2 -8.91 6.96 -21.09
C VAL A 2 -7.64 7.17 -21.93
N ASN A 3 -7.69 6.69 -23.19
CA ASN A 3 -6.62 6.79 -24.20
C ASN A 3 -5.27 6.19 -23.79
N ASP A 4 -5.27 5.25 -22.86
CA ASP A 4 -4.07 4.51 -22.47
C ASP A 4 -4.17 3.09 -23.01
N GLU A 5 -3.53 2.88 -24.16
CA GLU A 5 -3.58 1.65 -24.94
C GLU A 5 -2.48 0.64 -24.52
N GLY A 6 -1.66 0.97 -23.52
CA GLY A 6 -0.59 0.11 -23.05
C GLY A 6 0.58 -0.05 -24.03
N THR A 7 0.72 0.85 -25.01
CA THR A 7 1.81 0.82 -26.00
C THR A 7 3.08 1.54 -25.54
N GLY A 8 3.22 1.80 -24.24
CA GLY A 8 4.30 2.56 -23.65
C GLY A 8 4.03 2.85 -22.18
N HIS A 9 4.84 3.72 -21.59
CA HIS A 9 4.59 4.20 -20.23
C HIS A 9 3.27 4.97 -20.18
N SER A 10 2.45 4.67 -19.18
CA SER A 10 1.16 5.30 -19.01
C SER A 10 1.28 6.83 -18.89
N PRO A 11 0.28 7.60 -19.38
CA PRO A 11 0.21 9.03 -19.12
C PRO A 11 -0.16 9.31 -17.66
N VAL A 12 0.00 10.58 -17.26
CA VAL A 12 -0.44 11.08 -15.95
C VAL A 12 -1.96 11.16 -15.92
N TYR A 13 -2.59 10.55 -14.92
CA TYR A 13 -4.02 10.66 -14.65
C TYR A 13 -4.36 11.68 -13.57
N GLY A 14 -3.39 12.03 -12.73
CA GLY A 14 -3.55 13.02 -11.68
C GLY A 14 -2.30 13.18 -10.84
N TYR A 15 -2.47 13.81 -9.68
CA TYR A 15 -1.41 14.01 -8.70
C TYR A 15 -1.93 13.58 -7.32
N ALA A 16 -1.06 12.93 -6.57
CA ALA A 16 -1.30 12.57 -5.18
C ALA A 16 -1.21 13.80 -4.26
N ALA A 17 -1.67 13.63 -3.03
CA ALA A 17 -1.79 14.70 -2.04
C ALA A 17 -0.44 15.27 -1.55
N ASP A 18 0.64 14.53 -1.80
CA ASP A 18 2.05 14.90 -1.56
C ASP A 18 2.72 15.52 -2.81
N GLY A 19 1.98 15.68 -3.91
CA GLY A 19 2.41 16.39 -5.11
C GLY A 19 3.03 15.53 -6.21
N TYR A 20 3.21 14.22 -6.00
CA TYR A 20 3.76 13.33 -7.02
C TYR A 20 2.71 12.88 -8.03
N ALA A 21 3.13 12.66 -9.28
CA ALA A 21 2.23 12.24 -10.35
C ALA A 21 1.68 10.82 -10.10
N ILE A 22 0.45 10.58 -10.51
CA ILE A 22 -0.17 9.25 -10.58
C ILE A 22 -0.32 8.89 -12.06
N HIS A 23 0.42 7.88 -12.48
CA HIS A 23 0.35 7.31 -13.82
C HIS A 23 -0.65 6.15 -13.87
N GLY A 24 -1.05 5.79 -15.10
CA GLY A 24 -1.77 4.53 -15.35
C GLY A 24 -0.93 3.27 -15.11
N PRO A 25 -1.43 2.10 -15.49
CA PRO A 25 -0.90 0.83 -15.00
C PRO A 25 0.26 0.28 -15.83
N TRP A 26 0.67 0.96 -16.90
CA TRP A 26 1.69 0.49 -17.82
C TRP A 26 3.02 1.16 -17.50
N TYR A 27 4.03 0.34 -17.21
CA TYR A 27 5.42 0.75 -17.11
C TYR A 27 6.03 0.93 -18.50
N SER A 28 5.72 0.02 -19.42
CA SER A 28 6.18 0.08 -20.82
C SER A 28 5.22 -0.69 -21.74
N ASP A 29 5.56 -0.79 -23.03
CA ASP A 29 4.74 -1.47 -24.05
C ASP A 29 4.39 -2.91 -23.64
N GLY A 30 3.11 -3.13 -23.32
CA GLY A 30 2.58 -4.41 -22.86
C GLY A 30 3.03 -4.86 -21.47
N VAL A 31 3.70 -4.01 -20.69
CA VAL A 31 4.22 -4.36 -19.35
C VAL A 31 3.49 -3.54 -18.29
N LEU A 32 2.69 -4.23 -17.48
CA LEU A 32 2.06 -3.65 -16.30
C LEU A 32 3.10 -3.42 -15.20
N VAL A 33 2.91 -2.36 -14.42
CA VAL A 33 3.55 -2.24 -13.11
C VAL A 33 3.11 -3.37 -12.18
N LYS A 34 3.98 -3.73 -11.26
CA LYS A 34 3.76 -4.81 -10.29
C LYS A 34 3.90 -4.25 -8.89
N SER A 35 2.83 -4.36 -8.11
CA SER A 35 2.87 -4.05 -6.69
C SER A 35 3.84 -4.99 -5.97
N SER A 36 4.66 -4.44 -5.08
CA SER A 36 5.46 -5.23 -4.13
C SER A 36 4.71 -5.51 -2.82
N TRP A 37 3.41 -5.20 -2.77
CA TRP A 37 2.52 -5.64 -1.70
C TRP A 37 1.94 -7.01 -2.05
N VAL A 38 2.28 -8.00 -1.23
CA VAL A 38 1.97 -9.40 -1.45
C VAL A 38 0.89 -9.85 -0.49
N VAL A 39 0.00 -10.71 -0.95
CA VAL A 39 -1.00 -11.35 -0.09
C VAL A 39 -0.29 -12.32 0.86
N ARG A 40 -0.56 -12.18 2.16
CA ARG A 40 -0.12 -13.08 3.21
C ARG A 40 -0.64 -14.49 2.94
N ASP A 41 0.20 -15.48 3.17
CA ASP A 41 -0.16 -16.89 3.02
C ASP A 41 -0.72 -17.42 4.35
N TYR A 42 -2.03 -17.53 4.42
CA TYR A 42 -2.76 -18.12 5.54
C TYR A 42 -3.06 -19.60 5.33
N ASP A 43 -2.80 -20.18 4.16
CA ASP A 43 -3.13 -21.59 3.87
C ASP A 43 -2.05 -22.54 4.43
N ASP A 44 -0.82 -22.05 4.58
CA ASP A 44 0.27 -22.77 5.23
C ASP A 44 0.45 -22.34 6.70
N ALA A 45 0.21 -23.27 7.64
CA ALA A 45 0.41 -23.05 9.07
C ALA A 45 1.89 -22.78 9.45
N SER A 46 2.84 -23.08 8.57
CA SER A 46 4.26 -22.78 8.75
C SER A 46 4.71 -21.48 8.08
N SER A 47 3.83 -20.81 7.35
CA SER A 47 4.11 -19.52 6.74
C SER A 47 4.43 -18.47 7.79
N ALA A 48 5.53 -17.74 7.59
CA ALA A 48 5.90 -16.60 8.43
C ALA A 48 4.88 -15.44 8.34
N THR A 49 4.07 -15.43 7.29
CA THR A 49 3.05 -14.40 7.04
C THR A 49 1.65 -14.84 7.49
N GLY A 50 1.43 -16.12 7.80
CA GLY A 50 0.16 -16.64 8.31
C GLY A 50 -0.03 -16.40 9.81
N CYS A 51 -1.02 -17.06 10.42
CA CYS A 51 -1.29 -17.00 11.87
C CYS A 51 -0.93 -18.29 12.63
N GLY A 52 -0.08 -19.14 12.05
CA GLY A 52 0.31 -20.41 12.66
C GLY A 52 -0.75 -21.52 12.58
N THR A 53 -1.95 -21.21 12.06
CA THR A 53 -3.02 -22.16 11.75
C THR A 53 -3.57 -21.88 10.37
N ALA A 54 -3.71 -22.92 9.54
CA ALA A 54 -4.22 -22.79 8.18
C ALA A 54 -5.66 -22.27 8.15
N GLY A 55 -5.92 -21.29 7.28
CA GLY A 55 -7.23 -20.69 7.03
C GLY A 55 -7.72 -19.68 8.07
N VAL A 56 -6.93 -19.38 9.10
CA VAL A 56 -7.33 -18.53 10.23
C VAL A 56 -6.75 -17.12 10.11
N ARG A 57 -7.54 -16.10 10.46
CA ARG A 57 -7.15 -14.68 10.53
C ARG A 57 -7.36 -14.10 11.93
N ASP A 58 -6.68 -14.68 12.92
CA ASP A 58 -6.70 -14.27 14.33
C ASP A 58 -5.40 -13.57 14.76
N CYS A 59 -4.65 -13.03 13.79
CA CYS A 59 -3.40 -12.32 14.01
C CYS A 59 -3.16 -11.20 13.00
N VAL A 60 -2.35 -10.21 13.41
CA VAL A 60 -1.83 -9.16 12.54
C VAL A 60 -0.31 -9.13 12.62
N LEU A 61 0.36 -8.80 11.52
CA LEU A 61 1.80 -8.55 11.55
C LEU A 61 2.10 -7.41 12.52
N VAL A 62 3.22 -7.53 13.25
CA VAL A 62 3.72 -6.45 14.11
C VAL A 62 4.12 -5.25 13.27
N ASP A 63 4.71 -5.51 12.10
CA ASP A 63 5.09 -4.53 11.11
C ASP A 63 4.85 -5.13 9.71
N GLU A 64 3.95 -4.55 8.93
CA GLU A 64 3.67 -5.00 7.56
C GLU A 64 4.82 -4.75 6.58
N PHE A 65 5.84 -3.98 6.98
CA PHE A 65 7.07 -3.75 6.23
C PHE A 65 8.22 -4.67 6.67
N ASP A 66 8.06 -5.42 7.77
CA ASP A 66 9.04 -6.39 8.27
C ASP A 66 8.36 -7.65 8.81
N VAL A 67 8.21 -8.66 7.95
CA VAL A 67 7.67 -9.99 8.32
C VAL A 67 8.50 -10.65 9.44
N GLY A 68 9.79 -10.31 9.57
CA GLY A 68 10.67 -10.83 10.62
C GLY A 68 10.27 -10.39 12.03
N ALA A 69 9.53 -9.30 12.16
CA ALA A 69 8.98 -8.85 13.44
C ALA A 69 7.88 -9.79 13.99
N GLY A 70 7.37 -10.69 13.16
CA GLY A 70 6.35 -11.67 13.51
C GLY A 70 4.95 -11.07 13.59
N PHE A 71 4.05 -11.75 14.31
CA PHE A 71 2.67 -11.35 14.47
C PHE A 71 2.23 -11.31 15.93
N VAL A 72 1.17 -10.55 16.20
CA VAL A 72 0.47 -10.54 17.48
C VAL A 72 -0.97 -10.99 17.28
N ALA A 73 -1.55 -11.60 18.32
CA ALA A 73 -2.94 -12.01 18.30
C ALA A 73 -3.86 -10.79 18.11
N ALA A 74 -4.89 -10.96 17.29
CA ALA A 74 -5.94 -9.99 17.04
C ALA A 74 -7.31 -10.66 17.23
N ALA A 75 -8.30 -9.92 17.74
CA ALA A 75 -9.62 -10.49 17.99
C ALA A 75 -10.39 -10.73 16.67
N ASP A 76 -10.60 -12.01 16.36
CA ASP A 76 -11.59 -12.60 15.43
C ASP A 76 -11.83 -11.89 14.08
N GLY A 77 -10.85 -11.97 13.17
CA GLY A 77 -11.14 -11.79 11.75
C GLY A 77 -11.88 -13.02 11.17
N PRO A 78 -12.76 -12.85 10.17
CA PRO A 78 -13.37 -14.00 9.48
C PRO A 78 -12.28 -14.92 8.91
N SER A 79 -12.49 -16.23 8.90
CA SER A 79 -11.59 -17.18 8.24
C SER A 79 -11.43 -16.84 6.76
N THR A 80 -10.42 -17.39 6.08
CA THR A 80 -10.21 -17.17 4.63
C THR A 80 -11.29 -17.80 3.73
N SER A 81 -12.31 -18.42 4.35
CA SER A 81 -13.45 -19.03 3.67
C SER A 81 -14.81 -18.54 4.18
N ASP A 82 -14.82 -17.67 5.19
CA ASP A 82 -16.06 -17.18 5.79
C ASP A 82 -16.73 -16.10 4.94
N GLU A 83 -18.05 -15.99 5.10
CA GLU A 83 -18.81 -14.87 4.55
C GLU A 83 -18.54 -13.58 5.33
N TYR A 84 -18.34 -12.49 4.61
CA TYR A 84 -18.26 -11.14 5.14
C TYR A 84 -19.38 -10.28 4.54
N ILE A 85 -20.12 -9.60 5.42
CA ILE A 85 -21.17 -8.66 5.03
C ILE A 85 -20.59 -7.25 5.11
N SER A 86 -20.47 -6.58 3.97
CA SER A 86 -19.97 -5.20 3.92
C SER A 86 -20.94 -4.22 4.58
N LEU A 87 -20.46 -3.00 4.88
CA LEU A 87 -21.29 -1.91 5.38
C LEU A 87 -22.46 -1.54 4.45
N SER A 88 -22.35 -1.87 3.16
CA SER A 88 -23.41 -1.69 2.17
C SER A 88 -24.38 -2.87 2.09
N GLY A 89 -24.21 -3.91 2.91
CA GLY A 89 -25.05 -5.10 2.96
C GLY A 89 -24.77 -6.15 1.89
N ASN A 90 -23.66 -6.04 1.15
CA ASN A 90 -23.26 -7.05 0.17
C ASN A 90 -22.51 -8.19 0.86
N ILE A 91 -22.75 -9.42 0.40
CA ILE A 91 -22.09 -10.61 0.94
C ILE A 91 -20.93 -11.00 0.03
N PHE A 92 -19.77 -11.23 0.62
CA PHE A 92 -18.55 -11.68 -0.06
C PHE A 92 -17.97 -12.89 0.66
N ILE A 93 -17.23 -13.74 -0.06
CA ILE A 93 -16.31 -14.67 0.58
C ILE A 93 -15.03 -13.91 0.85
N ALA A 94 -14.63 -13.83 2.12
CA ALA A 94 -13.43 -13.12 2.50
C ALA A 94 -12.21 -14.01 2.28
N SER A 95 -11.79 -14.22 1.02
CA SER A 95 -10.52 -14.89 0.75
C SER A 95 -9.31 -14.07 1.25
N SER A 96 -8.11 -14.66 1.26
CA SER A 96 -6.88 -13.89 1.46
C SER A 96 -6.77 -12.77 0.41
N GLY A 97 -6.28 -11.61 0.82
CA GLY A 97 -6.18 -10.42 -0.03
C GLY A 97 -7.48 -9.59 -0.09
N PHE A 98 -8.47 -9.91 0.76
CA PHE A 98 -9.72 -9.16 0.84
C PHE A 98 -9.59 -7.94 1.75
N PHE A 99 -8.88 -8.07 2.87
CA PHE A 99 -8.64 -6.97 3.82
C PHE A 99 -7.24 -6.39 3.68
N TYR A 100 -7.05 -5.15 4.12
CA TYR A 100 -5.73 -4.52 4.17
C TYR A 100 -4.71 -5.37 4.95
N GLN A 101 -5.12 -5.94 6.08
CA GLN A 101 -4.29 -6.77 6.97
C GLN A 101 -3.84 -8.08 6.32
N ASP A 102 -4.37 -8.43 5.14
CA ASP A 102 -3.95 -9.58 4.35
C ASP A 102 -2.74 -9.26 3.46
N PHE A 103 -2.21 -8.04 3.49
CA PHE A 103 -1.05 -7.65 2.69
C PHE A 103 0.18 -7.34 3.56
N TYR A 104 1.35 -7.58 3.00
CA TYR A 104 2.64 -7.13 3.53
C TYR A 104 3.51 -6.63 2.38
N TRP A 105 4.49 -5.77 2.67
CA TRP A 105 5.44 -5.31 1.67
C TRP A 105 6.64 -6.27 1.60
N ASP A 106 6.92 -6.78 0.40
CA ASP A 106 8.11 -7.59 0.13
C ASP A 106 9.18 -6.74 -0.55
N SER A 107 10.14 -6.26 0.25
CA SER A 107 11.27 -5.44 -0.23
C SER A 107 12.16 -6.14 -1.27
N ALA A 108 12.13 -7.47 -1.37
CA ALA A 108 12.89 -8.19 -2.37
C ALA A 108 12.32 -7.97 -3.78
N LEU A 109 11.00 -7.72 -3.90
CA LEU A 109 10.33 -7.54 -5.18
C LEU A 109 10.70 -6.21 -5.85
N THR A 110 10.76 -5.11 -5.09
CA THR A 110 11.10 -3.78 -5.61
C THR A 110 12.41 -3.76 -6.40
N ASN A 111 13.36 -4.62 -6.04
CA ASN A 111 14.69 -4.68 -6.67
C ASN A 111 14.79 -5.67 -7.85
N LEU A 112 13.71 -6.38 -8.20
CA LEU A 112 13.76 -7.40 -9.26
C LEU A 112 13.85 -6.80 -10.66
N ALA A 113 13.07 -5.75 -10.93
CA ALA A 113 13.02 -5.10 -12.23
C ALA A 113 12.33 -3.72 -12.13
N GLY A 114 12.43 -2.92 -13.20
CA GLY A 114 11.92 -1.55 -13.23
C GLY A 114 10.41 -1.46 -13.06
N GLU A 115 9.62 -2.47 -13.46
CA GLU A 115 8.17 -2.43 -13.30
C GLU A 115 7.68 -2.69 -11.86
N TYR A 116 8.55 -3.09 -10.94
CA TYR A 116 8.16 -3.33 -9.55
C TYR A 116 8.10 -2.02 -8.77
N LEU A 117 6.98 -1.80 -8.11
CA LEU A 117 6.72 -0.62 -7.30
C LEU A 117 7.25 -0.82 -5.88
N ASP A 118 7.58 0.27 -5.23
CA ASP A 118 8.02 0.30 -3.84
C ASP A 118 6.85 0.21 -2.84
N GLN A 119 7.16 0.40 -1.56
CA GLN A 119 6.20 0.34 -0.47
C GLN A 119 5.12 1.44 -0.52
N TYR A 120 5.34 2.53 -1.25
CA TYR A 120 4.38 3.62 -1.42
C TYR A 120 3.53 3.46 -2.68
N ASN A 121 3.70 2.36 -3.43
CA ASN A 121 3.02 2.09 -4.71
C ASN A 121 3.49 3.02 -5.85
N GLY A 122 4.76 3.41 -5.82
CA GLY A 122 5.40 4.18 -6.87
C GLY A 122 6.83 3.68 -7.13
N HIS A 123 7.55 4.39 -7.98
CA HIS A 123 8.98 4.14 -8.18
C HIS A 123 9.67 5.34 -8.85
N ASN A 124 11.00 5.30 -8.87
CA ASN A 124 11.84 6.13 -9.73
C ASN A 124 12.77 5.20 -10.53
N SER A 125 12.36 4.87 -11.75
CA SER A 125 13.04 3.89 -12.62
C SER A 125 14.16 4.47 -13.48
N GLY A 126 14.53 5.75 -13.30
CA GLY A 126 15.55 6.41 -14.13
C GLY A 126 15.09 6.65 -15.57
N ASP A 127 13.79 6.89 -15.75
CA ASP A 127 13.09 7.15 -17.02
C ASP A 127 12.92 8.66 -17.31
N ASP A 128 13.62 9.51 -16.57
CA ASP A 128 13.52 10.98 -16.60
C ASP A 128 12.12 11.54 -16.20
N LEU A 129 11.21 10.72 -15.66
CA LEU A 129 9.92 11.16 -15.12
C LEU A 129 10.00 11.54 -13.64
N GLY A 130 11.08 11.14 -12.97
CA GLY A 130 11.24 11.27 -11.52
C GLY A 130 10.39 10.24 -10.78
N TYR A 131 10.24 10.41 -9.47
CA TYR A 131 9.37 9.52 -8.69
C TYR A 131 7.91 9.72 -9.09
N HIS A 132 7.16 8.63 -9.22
CA HIS A 132 5.73 8.69 -9.49
C HIS A 132 5.00 7.43 -9.03
N TYR A 133 3.72 7.59 -8.70
CA TYR A 133 2.81 6.51 -8.36
C TYR A 133 2.17 5.90 -9.60
N HIS A 134 1.64 4.69 -9.44
CA HIS A 134 0.84 4.05 -10.48
C HIS A 134 -0.52 3.57 -10.00
N VAL A 135 -1.50 3.61 -10.88
CA VAL A 135 -2.70 2.79 -10.76
C VAL A 135 -2.29 1.33 -10.93
N THR A 136 -2.56 0.45 -9.97
CA THR A 136 -2.22 -0.97 -10.11
C THR A 136 -3.42 -1.83 -10.49
N VAL A 137 -3.17 -2.74 -11.42
CA VAL A 137 -4.15 -3.73 -11.87
C VAL A 137 -3.44 -5.06 -12.09
N THR A 138 -4.17 -6.16 -11.90
CA THR A 138 -3.85 -7.44 -12.51
C THR A 138 -4.60 -7.58 -13.83
N GLN A 139 -4.10 -8.42 -14.73
CA GLN A 139 -4.77 -8.72 -15.98
C GLN A 139 -4.89 -10.24 -16.15
N ASP A 140 -6.08 -10.71 -16.49
CA ASP A 140 -6.31 -12.12 -16.79
C ASP A 140 -5.97 -12.47 -18.25
N ASN A 141 -6.14 -13.74 -18.62
CA ASN A 141 -5.83 -14.24 -19.96
C ASN A 141 -6.75 -13.65 -21.06
N ASP A 142 -7.91 -13.11 -20.69
CA ASP A 142 -8.85 -12.46 -21.61
C ASP A 142 -8.58 -10.95 -21.73
N GLY A 143 -7.54 -10.46 -21.05
CA GLY A 143 -7.14 -9.06 -21.04
C GLY A 143 -7.96 -8.20 -20.09
N VAL A 144 -8.83 -8.78 -19.27
CA VAL A 144 -9.64 -8.05 -18.29
C VAL A 144 -8.75 -7.59 -17.16
N GLN A 145 -8.76 -6.27 -16.93
CA GLN A 145 -8.02 -5.66 -15.84
C GLN A 145 -8.86 -5.60 -14.57
N THR A 146 -8.29 -6.04 -13.46
CA THR A 146 -8.89 -5.96 -12.12
C THR A 146 -7.97 -5.15 -11.23
N SER A 147 -8.52 -4.23 -10.43
CA SER A 147 -7.73 -3.45 -9.47
C SER A 147 -6.91 -4.35 -8.54
N ALA A 148 -5.66 -3.96 -8.30
CA ALA A 148 -4.77 -4.62 -7.35
C ALA A 148 -4.50 -3.70 -6.15
N PHE A 149 -3.99 -4.28 -5.05
CA PHE A 149 -3.60 -3.51 -3.88
C PHE A 149 -2.09 -3.18 -3.94
N PRO A 150 -1.68 -1.96 -3.54
CA PRO A 150 -2.50 -0.76 -3.33
C PRO A 150 -2.97 -0.16 -4.66
N TYR A 151 -4.21 0.32 -4.74
CA TYR A 151 -4.78 0.71 -6.04
C TYR A 151 -4.11 1.94 -6.67
N THR A 152 -3.69 2.93 -5.88
CA THR A 152 -3.04 4.15 -6.39
C THR A 152 -1.86 4.59 -5.54
N ILE A 153 -2.02 4.58 -4.22
CA ILE A 153 -1.00 4.96 -3.25
C ILE A 153 -0.97 3.85 -2.21
N GLY A 154 0.22 3.55 -1.72
CA GLY A 154 0.40 2.61 -0.61
C GLY A 154 -0.22 3.13 0.70
N PRO A 155 0.01 2.41 1.80
CA PRO A 155 -0.46 2.84 3.12
C PRO A 155 0.14 4.17 3.59
N ARG A 156 1.24 4.59 2.95
CA ARG A 156 1.96 5.85 3.21
C ARG A 156 2.22 6.58 1.89
N PHE A 157 2.35 7.89 1.98
CA PHE A 157 2.88 8.71 0.88
C PHE A 157 4.41 8.63 0.87
N TYR A 158 5.01 8.64 -0.32
CA TYR A 158 6.43 8.85 -0.55
C TYR A 158 6.87 10.25 -0.11
N GLY A 159 6.11 11.26 -0.52
CA GLY A 159 6.39 12.67 -0.22
C GLY A 159 5.79 13.17 1.09
N LYS A 160 6.11 14.42 1.40
CA LYS A 160 5.51 15.14 2.53
C LYS A 160 4.17 15.74 2.12
N LEU A 161 3.15 15.52 2.95
CA LEU A 161 1.89 16.24 2.82
C LEU A 161 2.07 17.71 3.17
N GLN A 162 1.53 18.59 2.33
CA GLN A 162 1.43 20.01 2.66
C GLN A 162 0.40 20.22 3.76
N ASP A 163 0.59 21.23 4.62
CA ASP A 163 -0.31 21.53 5.76
C ASP A 163 -1.75 21.86 5.35
N ASN A 164 -1.96 22.23 4.09
CA ASN A 164 -3.26 22.52 3.49
C ASN A 164 -3.75 21.40 2.55
N SER A 165 -3.12 20.22 2.60
CA SER A 165 -3.51 19.08 1.81
C SER A 165 -4.88 18.56 2.26
N ILE A 166 -5.68 18.03 1.34
CA ILE A 166 -6.96 17.41 1.72
C ILE A 166 -6.76 16.18 2.63
N ALA A 167 -5.56 15.60 2.59
CA ALA A 167 -5.16 14.48 3.44
C ALA A 167 -4.43 14.91 4.72
N SER A 168 -4.08 16.19 4.88
CA SER A 168 -3.52 16.69 6.15
C SER A 168 -4.67 16.91 7.12
N ASP A 169 -4.77 16.05 8.12
CA ASP A 169 -5.74 16.25 9.19
C ASP A 169 -5.22 17.37 10.12
N SER A 170 -5.74 18.58 9.96
CA SER A 170 -5.65 19.65 10.96
C SER A 170 -6.92 19.71 11.84
N GLY A 171 -7.77 18.68 11.79
CA GLY A 171 -9.07 18.64 12.43
C GLY A 171 -9.04 17.92 13.76
N ALA A 172 -9.24 18.65 14.86
CA ALA A 172 -9.66 18.07 16.12
C ALA A 172 -10.99 17.31 15.94
N VAL A 173 -10.93 15.98 15.76
CA VAL A 173 -12.11 15.10 15.77
C VAL A 173 -12.09 14.27 17.06
N GLY A 174 -12.65 14.83 18.12
CA GLY A 174 -13.29 14.07 19.21
C GLY A 174 -12.44 13.06 20.01
N GLY A 175 -11.38 13.53 20.66
CA GLY A 175 -10.81 12.84 21.83
C GLY A 175 -11.45 13.32 23.15
N PRO A 176 -11.45 12.52 24.24
CA PRO A 176 -11.80 13.00 25.58
C PRO A 176 -10.93 14.21 25.98
N PRO A 177 -11.34 15.03 26.96
CA PRO A 177 -10.70 16.32 27.22
C PRO A 177 -9.22 16.16 27.51
N ASP A 178 -8.42 16.87 26.74
CA ASP A 178 -6.96 16.91 26.80
C ASP A 178 -6.55 17.78 28.00
N ASP A 179 -6.00 17.17 29.04
CA ASP A 179 -5.29 17.86 30.12
C ASP A 179 -3.76 17.64 30.06
N GLY A 180 -3.24 17.23 28.89
CA GLY A 180 -1.80 17.11 28.66
C GLY A 180 -1.36 17.81 27.39
N GLU A 181 -0.50 18.82 27.52
CA GLU A 181 0.25 19.43 26.42
C GLU A 181 1.00 18.31 25.65
N LEU A 182 0.51 17.97 24.45
CA LEU A 182 1.22 17.05 23.56
C LEU A 182 2.53 17.73 23.12
N PRO A 183 3.69 17.06 23.21
CA PRO A 183 4.94 17.64 22.77
C PRO A 183 4.91 17.90 21.26
N ASP A 184 5.35 19.10 20.86
CA ASP A 184 5.52 19.48 19.46
C ASP A 184 6.31 18.40 18.72
N LEU A 185 5.67 17.75 17.74
CA LEU A 185 6.36 16.84 16.83
C LEU A 185 7.32 17.65 15.95
N PRO A 186 8.58 17.20 15.76
CA PRO A 186 9.57 17.99 15.04
C PRO A 186 9.18 18.16 13.56
N PHE A 187 9.21 19.41 13.09
CA PHE A 187 9.06 19.77 11.69
C PHE A 187 10.28 19.32 10.88
N CYS A 188 10.07 18.51 9.84
CA CYS A 188 11.09 18.25 8.83
C CYS A 188 11.05 19.37 7.77
N GLU A 189 12.16 20.08 7.57
CA GLU A 189 12.35 21.11 6.54
C GLU A 189 12.26 20.51 5.12
N ALA A 190 11.87 21.32 4.14
CA ALA A 190 11.42 20.91 2.81
C ALA A 190 12.52 20.39 1.86
N ASP A 191 13.77 20.31 2.30
CA ASP A 191 14.96 19.97 1.52
C ASP A 191 15.57 18.59 1.86
N GLN A 192 14.81 17.74 2.56
CA GLN A 192 15.19 16.35 2.84
C GLN A 192 14.24 15.41 2.07
N GLU A 193 14.61 15.01 0.84
CA GLU A 193 14.10 13.74 0.32
C GLU A 193 14.52 12.66 1.32
N PRO A 194 13.61 11.84 1.87
CA PRO A 194 14.02 10.79 2.78
C PRO A 194 14.93 9.81 2.02
N GLU A 195 16.14 9.56 2.53
CA GLU A 195 16.92 8.43 2.03
C GLU A 195 16.07 7.16 2.17
N MET A 196 15.98 6.36 1.10
CA MET A 196 15.24 5.09 1.09
C MET A 196 15.56 4.29 2.36
N GLY A 197 14.53 4.06 3.19
CA GLY A 197 14.63 3.19 4.37
C GLY A 197 15.05 3.83 5.69
N VAL A 198 15.02 5.16 5.84
CA VAL A 198 15.37 5.81 7.13
C VAL A 198 14.18 6.54 7.75
N CYS A 199 13.42 5.85 8.59
CA CYS A 199 12.72 6.49 9.71
C CYS A 199 13.71 6.49 10.89
N THR A 200 14.40 7.61 11.15
CA THR A 200 15.05 7.76 12.47
C THR A 200 14.25 8.76 13.30
N PRO A 201 13.57 8.33 14.36
CA PRO A 201 13.18 9.26 15.41
C PRO A 201 14.46 9.63 16.17
N VAL A 202 14.81 10.91 16.19
CA VAL A 202 15.78 11.41 17.16
C VAL A 202 14.99 12.01 18.32
N MET A 203 15.27 11.50 19.52
CA MET A 203 14.68 11.91 20.82
C MET A 203 14.62 13.41 21.03
#